data_AF-A0AAV0WIY6-F1
#
_entry.id   AF-A0AAV0WIY6-F1
#
_cell.length_a   1.000
_cell.length_b   1.000
_cell.length_c   1.000
_cell.angle_alpha   90.00
_cell.angle_beta   90.00
_cell.angle_gamma   90.00
#
_symmetry.space_group_name_H-M   'P 1'
#
loop_
_entity.id
_entity.type
_entity.pdbx_description
1 polymer ?
#
loop_
_entity_poly.entity_id
_entity_poly.type
_entity_poly.pdbx_seq_one_letter_code
_entity_poly.pdbx_strand_id
1 'polypeptide(L)'
;MTALSSDPADLQALTPGHFLIGTPVLMPPEADYSEMPDNRLKRWELVQKITQMFWKRWRLEYLSSLQSKAKWLNPTANVKIGTLAVLKEDNVPPLQWKMVRIIEIHPGKDGIVRVVTVRTASGQQLKRPTVKICPLPMGKEE
;
A
#
# COMPACT_ATOMS: atom_id res chain seq x y z
N MET A 1 11.53 -2.68 12.57
CA MET A 1 12.68 -1.96 13.13
C MET A 1 13.16 -2.78 14.31
N THR A 2 14.43 -3.14 14.32
CA THR A 2 15.08 -3.94 15.38
C THR A 2 16.18 -3.09 16.01
N ALA A 3 16.54 -3.33 17.26
CA ALA A 3 17.65 -2.62 17.90
C ALA A 3 18.95 -2.87 17.11
N LEU A 4 19.75 -1.82 16.90
CA LEU A 4 21.01 -1.90 16.17
C LEU A 4 22.12 -2.56 17.01
N SER A 5 22.03 -2.40 18.34
CA SER A 5 22.94 -2.94 19.33
C SER A 5 22.18 -3.66 20.45
N SER A 6 22.90 -4.48 21.22
CA SER A 6 22.40 -5.10 22.46
C SER A 6 22.63 -4.21 23.68
N ASP A 7 23.33 -3.08 23.52
CA ASP A 7 23.58 -2.11 24.57
C ASP A 7 22.30 -1.32 24.89
N PRO A 8 21.81 -1.35 26.15
CA PRO A 8 20.62 -0.59 26.55
C PRO A 8 20.79 0.94 26.47
N ALA A 9 22.01 1.46 26.36
CA ALA A 9 22.26 2.89 26.16
C ALA A 9 22.18 3.33 24.69
N ASP A 10 22.23 2.39 23.74
CA ASP A 10 22.12 2.68 22.31
C ASP A 10 20.65 2.67 21.88
N LEU A 11 20.15 3.86 21.54
CA LEU A 11 18.76 4.08 21.11
C LEU A 11 18.58 3.98 19.59
N GLN A 12 19.61 3.58 18.84
CA GLN A 12 19.53 3.45 17.39
C GLN A 12 18.79 2.16 16.98
N ALA A 13 17.93 2.29 15.97
CA ALA A 13 17.20 1.16 15.40
C ALA A 13 17.59 0.94 13.94
N LEU A 14 17.66 -0.33 13.53
CA LEU A 14 17.70 -0.75 12.13
C LEU A 14 16.41 -0.29 11.43
N THR A 15 16.54 0.78 10.66
CA THR A 15 15.50 1.32 9.78
C THR A 15 15.65 0.75 8.36
N PRO A 16 14.57 0.70 7.54
CA PRO A 16 14.68 0.33 6.12
C PRO A 16 15.73 1.14 5.35
N GLY A 17 15.96 2.40 5.76
CA GLY A 17 17.02 3.24 5.21
C GLY A 17 18.42 2.65 5.33
N HIS A 18 18.72 1.93 6.41
CA HIS A 18 20.00 1.24 6.60
C HIS A 18 20.24 0.18 5.51
N PHE A 19 19.20 -0.50 5.04
CA PHE A 19 19.32 -1.50 3.97
C PHE A 19 19.45 -0.87 2.58
N LEU A 20 18.81 0.29 2.36
CA LEU A 20 18.80 0.95 1.06
C LEU A 20 20.05 1.81 0.81
N ILE A 21 20.59 2.43 1.86
CA ILE A 21 21.70 3.41 1.78
C ILE A 21 22.98 2.86 2.44
N GLY A 22 22.88 1.83 3.28
CA GLY A 22 23.99 1.30 4.08
C GLY A 22 24.22 2.04 5.40
N THR A 23 23.51 3.15 5.62
CA THR A 23 23.63 4.01 6.81
C THR A 23 22.26 4.55 7.22
N PRO A 24 22.08 5.06 8.45
CA PRO A 24 20.86 5.77 8.82
C PRO A 24 20.59 6.93 7.86
N VAL A 25 19.32 7.10 7.50
CA VAL A 25 18.87 8.27 6.72
C VAL A 25 18.98 9.49 7.63
N LEU A 26 20.01 10.30 7.41
CA LEU A 26 20.23 11.57 8.14
C LEU A 26 19.51 12.75 7.49
N MET A 27 18.69 12.49 6.45
CA MET A 27 17.95 13.55 5.79
C MET A 27 16.90 14.10 6.75
N PRO A 28 16.84 15.43 6.97
CA PRO A 28 15.78 16.01 7.78
C PRO A 28 14.42 15.65 7.16
N PRO A 29 13.38 15.43 7.98
CA PRO A 29 12.04 15.21 7.47
C PRO A 29 11.66 16.37 6.55
N GLU A 30 11.15 16.04 5.38
CA GLU A 30 10.76 17.03 4.39
C GLU A 30 9.66 17.93 4.97
N ALA A 31 9.80 19.23 4.77
CA ALA A 31 8.80 20.19 5.25
C ALA A 31 7.48 19.95 4.50
N ASP A 32 6.36 19.92 5.24
CA ASP A 32 5.03 19.78 4.64
C ASP A 32 4.54 21.15 4.16
N TYR A 33 4.37 21.27 2.84
CA TYR A 33 3.90 22.49 2.19
C TYR A 33 2.42 22.41 1.80
N SER A 34 1.75 21.29 2.10
CA SER A 34 0.37 21.01 1.65
C SER A 34 -0.63 22.11 2.03
N GLU A 35 -0.49 22.68 3.23
CA GLU A 35 -1.42 23.69 3.80
C GLU A 35 -0.90 25.13 3.66
N MET A 36 0.31 25.35 3.10
CA MET A 36 0.86 26.69 2.93
C MET A 36 0.27 27.39 1.70
N PRO A 37 -0.11 28.68 1.77
CA PRO A 37 -0.58 29.41 0.61
C PRO A 37 0.56 29.69 -0.39
N ASP A 38 0.27 29.57 -1.68
CA ASP A 38 1.27 29.61 -2.76
C ASP A 38 2.07 30.92 -2.79
N ASN A 39 1.48 32.02 -2.34
CA ASN A 39 2.11 33.34 -2.27
C ASN A 39 3.24 33.47 -1.24
N ARG A 40 3.41 32.47 -0.35
CA ARG A 40 4.48 32.42 0.65
C ARG A 40 5.60 31.44 0.29
N LEU A 41 5.49 30.75 -0.85
CA LEU A 41 6.40 29.67 -1.24
C LEU A 41 7.39 30.15 -2.31
N LYS A 42 8.66 29.82 -2.10
CA LYS A 42 9.69 29.92 -3.15
C LYS A 42 9.44 28.88 -4.23
N ARG A 43 10.03 29.07 -5.40
CA ARG A 43 9.80 28.17 -6.56
C ARG A 43 10.08 26.69 -6.26
N TRP A 44 11.11 26.38 -5.50
CA TRP A 44 11.41 25.00 -5.12
C TRP A 44 10.39 24.42 -4.13
N GLU A 45 9.88 25.24 -3.20
CA GLU A 45 8.85 24.84 -2.23
C GLU A 45 7.50 24.59 -2.92
N LEU A 46 7.19 25.36 -3.97
CA LEU A 46 6.03 25.10 -4.84
C LEU A 46 6.14 23.74 -5.55
N VAL A 47 7.32 23.40 -6.09
CA VAL A 47 7.56 22.08 -6.72
C VAL A 47 7.40 20.95 -5.70
N GLN A 48 7.89 21.16 -4.47
CA GLN A 48 7.72 20.18 -3.39
C GLN A 48 6.26 20.03 -2.99
N LYS A 49 5.52 21.13 -2.82
CA LYS A 49 4.08 21.10 -2.57
C LYS A 49 3.32 20.31 -3.64
N ILE A 50 3.59 20.56 -4.92
CA ILE A 50 2.95 19.84 -6.03
C ILE A 50 3.27 18.34 -5.96
N THR A 51 4.52 17.99 -5.66
CA THR A 51 4.96 16.60 -5.51
C THR A 51 4.24 15.90 -4.35
N GLN A 52 4.15 16.57 -3.19
CA GLN A 52 3.43 16.08 -2.01
C GLN A 52 1.93 15.89 -2.29
N MET A 53 1.30 16.89 -2.94
CA MET A 53 -0.10 16.81 -3.37
C MET A 53 -0.34 15.66 -4.35
N PHE A 54 0.55 15.49 -5.33
CA PHE A 54 0.50 14.39 -6.28
C PHE A 54 0.57 13.05 -5.58
N TRP A 55 1.56 12.81 -4.70
CA TRP A 55 1.68 11.55 -3.97
C TRP A 55 0.50 11.28 -3.05
N LYS A 56 -0.04 12.32 -2.39
CA LYS A 56 -1.25 12.22 -1.56
C LYS A 56 -2.46 11.81 -2.39
N ARG A 57 -2.69 12.46 -3.54
CA ARG A 57 -3.78 12.13 -4.47
C ARG A 57 -3.57 10.76 -5.09
N TRP A 58 -2.41 10.47 -5.65
CA TRP A 58 -2.07 9.19 -6.25
C TRP A 58 -2.31 8.04 -5.25
N ARG A 59 -1.83 8.15 -4.01
CA ARG A 59 -2.07 7.11 -2.99
C ARG A 59 -3.57 6.87 -2.73
N LEU A 60 -4.39 7.93 -2.70
CA LEU A 60 -5.82 7.83 -2.45
C LEU A 60 -6.59 7.33 -3.68
N GLU A 61 -6.29 7.90 -4.85
CA GLU A 61 -6.99 7.70 -6.11
C GLU A 61 -6.55 6.41 -6.81
N TYR A 62 -5.25 6.10 -6.84
CA TYR A 62 -4.75 4.87 -7.44
C TYR A 62 -5.23 3.62 -6.69
N LEU A 63 -5.22 3.67 -5.35
CA LEU A 63 -5.80 2.59 -4.57
C LEU A 63 -7.30 2.43 -4.77
N SER A 64 -8.03 3.54 -4.84
CA SER A 64 -9.47 3.50 -5.05
C SER A 64 -9.84 3.11 -6.49
N SER A 65 -9.01 3.44 -7.47
CA SER A 65 -9.18 3.01 -8.87
C SER A 65 -8.84 1.53 -9.08
N LEU A 66 -7.83 0.99 -8.38
CA LEU A 66 -7.64 -0.47 -8.27
C LEU A 66 -8.82 -1.17 -7.60
N GLN A 67 -9.56 -0.45 -6.74
CA GLN A 67 -10.80 -0.92 -6.13
C GLN A 67 -12.07 -0.55 -6.91
N SER A 68 -11.95 -0.07 -8.17
CA SER A 68 -13.09 0.39 -8.97
C SER A 68 -14.24 -0.61 -8.87
N LYS A 69 -15.25 -0.21 -8.09
CA LYS A 69 -16.45 -0.99 -7.85
C LYS A 69 -17.22 -0.94 -9.16
N ALA A 70 -17.30 -2.07 -9.86
CA ALA A 70 -18.28 -2.33 -10.91
C ALA A 70 -19.68 -2.24 -10.28
N LYS A 71 -20.15 -1.01 -10.02
CA LYS A 71 -21.31 -0.80 -9.15
C LYS A 71 -22.63 -0.97 -9.87
N TRP A 72 -22.66 -1.05 -11.21
CA TRP A 72 -23.93 -1.08 -11.95
C TRP A 72 -23.99 -1.89 -13.26
N LEU A 73 -22.89 -2.41 -13.80
CA LEU A 73 -22.94 -3.09 -15.11
C LEU A 73 -22.67 -4.59 -15.13
N ASN A 74 -21.98 -5.15 -14.14
CA ASN A 74 -21.71 -6.58 -14.10
C ASN A 74 -21.66 -7.08 -12.64
N PRO A 75 -22.42 -8.12 -12.26
CA PRO A 75 -22.21 -8.79 -10.99
C PRO A 75 -20.81 -9.40 -11.00
N THR A 76 -19.92 -8.77 -10.22
CA THR A 76 -18.62 -9.29 -9.75
C THR A 76 -17.67 -9.81 -10.83
N ALA A 77 -16.58 -9.07 -11.06
CA ALA A 77 -15.32 -9.70 -11.44
C ALA A 77 -14.97 -10.68 -10.32
N ASN A 78 -15.32 -11.96 -10.52
CA ASN A 78 -15.00 -13.02 -9.59
C ASN A 78 -13.49 -12.98 -9.35
N VAL A 79 -13.11 -12.61 -8.13
CA VAL A 79 -11.73 -12.72 -7.66
C VAL A 79 -11.30 -14.14 -7.97
N LYS A 80 -10.32 -14.34 -8.86
CA LYS A 80 -9.91 -15.69 -9.27
C LYS A 80 -8.83 -16.21 -8.34
N ILE A 81 -8.83 -17.53 -8.14
CA ILE A 81 -7.69 -18.22 -7.53
C ILE A 81 -6.47 -17.93 -8.42
N GLY A 82 -5.35 -17.58 -7.78
CA GLY A 82 -4.10 -17.25 -8.46
C GLY A 82 -3.91 -15.75 -8.79
N THR A 83 -4.95 -14.92 -8.67
CA THR A 83 -4.81 -13.48 -8.93
C THR A 83 -3.87 -12.83 -7.91
N LEU A 84 -2.94 -12.00 -8.40
CA LEU A 84 -2.07 -11.16 -7.58
C LEU A 84 -2.82 -9.88 -7.19
N ALA A 85 -2.75 -9.53 -5.91
CA ALA A 85 -3.46 -8.39 -5.36
C ALA A 85 -2.64 -7.70 -4.27
N VAL A 86 -2.96 -6.44 -4.01
CA VAL A 86 -2.43 -5.67 -2.89
C VAL A 86 -3.39 -5.80 -1.72
N LEU A 87 -2.87 -6.12 -0.53
CA LEU A 87 -3.63 -6.12 0.72
C LEU A 87 -3.66 -4.70 1.31
N LYS A 88 -4.86 -4.12 1.41
CA LYS A 88 -5.10 -2.82 2.04
C LYS A 88 -5.29 -3.00 3.55
N GLU A 89 -4.30 -2.58 4.32
CA GLU A 89 -4.32 -2.54 5.79
C GLU A 89 -4.30 -1.08 6.26
N ASP A 90 -5.11 -0.77 7.28
CA ASP A 90 -5.35 0.62 7.70
C ASP A 90 -4.17 1.20 8.53
N ASN A 91 -3.25 0.36 9.02
CA ASN A 91 -2.16 0.72 9.95
C ASN A 91 -0.75 0.42 9.40
N VAL A 92 -0.54 0.45 8.07
CA VAL A 92 0.78 0.19 7.48
C VAL A 92 1.46 1.51 7.10
N PRO A 93 2.79 1.67 7.34
CA PRO A 93 3.52 2.83 6.87
C PRO A 93 3.31 3.09 5.36
N PRO A 94 3.32 4.36 4.93
CA PRO A 94 3.35 4.71 3.51
C PRO A 94 4.43 3.92 2.77
N LEU A 95 4.15 3.49 1.53
CA LEU A 95 4.99 2.64 0.66
C LEU A 95 5.08 1.13 0.98
N GLN A 96 4.55 0.64 2.11
CA GLN A 96 4.61 -0.79 2.41
C GLN A 96 3.35 -1.52 1.93
N TRP A 97 3.31 -1.81 0.62
CA TRP A 97 2.23 -2.58 0.00
C TRP A 97 2.45 -4.08 0.17
N LYS A 98 1.66 -4.72 1.04
CA LYS A 98 1.71 -6.19 1.18
C LYS A 98 1.12 -6.86 -0.05
N MET A 99 1.99 -7.42 -0.88
CA MET A 99 1.61 -8.20 -2.04
C MET A 99 1.12 -9.57 -1.61
N VAL A 100 -0.06 -9.96 -2.11
CA VAL A 100 -0.69 -11.22 -1.77
C VAL A 100 -1.26 -11.90 -3.02
N ARG A 101 -1.30 -13.24 -3.00
CA ARG A 101 -1.94 -14.04 -4.05
C ARG A 101 -3.14 -14.78 -3.47
N ILE A 102 -4.29 -14.72 -4.14
CA ILE A 102 -5.48 -15.45 -3.70
C ILE A 102 -5.25 -16.96 -3.91
N ILE A 103 -5.39 -17.74 -2.84
CA ILE A 103 -5.29 -19.21 -2.89
C ILE A 103 -6.69 -19.83 -2.90
N GLU A 104 -7.60 -19.27 -2.09
CA GLU A 104 -8.94 -19.83 -1.92
C GLU A 104 -9.99 -18.73 -1.84
N ILE A 105 -11.19 -19.10 -2.26
CA ILE A 105 -12.36 -18.24 -2.34
C ILE A 105 -13.43 -18.85 -1.43
N HIS A 106 -14.04 -18.03 -0.58
CA HIS A 106 -15.10 -18.47 0.34
C HIS A 106 -16.42 -17.81 -0.07
N PRO A 107 -17.21 -18.43 -0.96
CA PRO A 107 -18.52 -17.92 -1.36
C PRO A 107 -19.55 -18.06 -0.24
N GLY A 108 -20.42 -17.06 -0.09
CA GLY A 108 -21.58 -17.15 0.80
C GLY A 108 -22.70 -18.02 0.21
N LYS A 109 -23.80 -18.18 0.96
CA LYS A 109 -25.00 -18.93 0.51
C LYS A 109 -25.59 -18.38 -0.80
N ASP A 110 -25.41 -17.08 -1.06
CA ASP A 110 -25.89 -16.40 -2.27
C ASP A 110 -24.90 -16.50 -3.46
N GLY A 111 -23.82 -17.29 -3.33
CA GLY A 111 -22.76 -17.39 -4.35
C GLY A 111 -21.78 -16.20 -4.40
N ILE A 112 -22.02 -15.15 -3.62
CA ILE A 112 -21.17 -13.94 -3.60
C ILE A 112 -19.95 -14.16 -2.69
N VAL A 113 -18.75 -13.90 -3.24
CA VAL A 113 -17.47 -14.01 -2.55
C VAL A 113 -17.20 -12.74 -1.72
N ARG A 114 -17.36 -12.86 -0.40
CA ARG A 114 -17.09 -11.77 0.54
C ARG A 114 -15.75 -11.93 1.28
N VAL A 115 -15.21 -13.14 1.32
CA VAL A 115 -13.97 -13.50 2.01
C VAL A 115 -13.09 -14.35 1.11
N VAL A 116 -11.79 -14.07 1.12
CA VAL A 116 -10.78 -14.84 0.40
C VAL A 116 -9.62 -15.19 1.33
N THR A 117 -8.96 -16.31 1.05
CA THR A 117 -7.71 -16.69 1.71
C THR A 117 -6.57 -16.34 0.77
N VAL A 118 -5.63 -15.54 1.28
CA VAL A 118 -4.51 -15.02 0.49
C VAL A 118 -3.17 -15.47 1.08
N ARG A 119 -2.19 -15.72 0.21
CA ARG A 119 -0.80 -16.01 0.56
C ARG A 119 0.01 -14.73 0.48
N THR A 120 0.76 -14.42 1.54
CA THR A 120 1.77 -13.35 1.53
C THR A 120 3.09 -13.87 0.96
N ALA A 121 3.98 -12.99 0.50
CA ALA A 121 5.33 -13.36 0.06
C ALA A 121 6.13 -14.16 1.11
N SER A 122 5.87 -13.94 2.41
CA SER A 122 6.46 -14.69 3.52
C SER A 122 5.89 -16.12 3.72
N GLY A 123 4.98 -16.57 2.84
CA GLY A 123 4.32 -17.88 2.95
C GLY A 123 3.13 -17.93 3.91
N GLN A 124 2.90 -16.89 4.71
CA GLN A 124 1.76 -16.82 5.64
C GLN A 124 0.42 -16.73 4.89
N GLN A 125 -0.56 -17.50 5.36
CA GLN A 125 -1.92 -17.49 4.85
C GLN A 125 -2.83 -16.64 5.73
N LEU A 126 -3.58 -15.72 5.12
CA LEU A 126 -4.45 -14.78 5.83
C LEU A 126 -5.85 -14.81 5.22
N LYS A 127 -6.87 -14.89 6.07
CA LYS A 127 -8.26 -14.68 5.66
C LYS A 127 -8.59 -13.19 5.72
N ARG A 128 -9.04 -12.64 4.60
CA ARG A 128 -9.34 -11.20 4.48
C ARG A 128 -10.64 -10.98 3.69
N PRO A 129 -11.44 -9.96 4.06
CA PRO A 129 -12.58 -9.56 3.26
C PRO A 129 -12.15 -9.07 1.88
N THR A 130 -12.94 -9.34 0.84
CA THR A 130 -12.67 -8.89 -0.54
C THR A 130 -12.49 -7.38 -0.64
N VAL A 131 -13.14 -6.61 0.25
CA VAL A 131 -13.03 -5.14 0.32
C VAL A 131 -11.61 -4.66 0.69
N LYS A 132 -10.81 -5.49 1.36
CA LYS A 132 -9.40 -5.18 1.69
C LYS A 132 -8.43 -5.69 0.63
N ILE A 133 -8.92 -6.29 -0.46
CA ILE A 133 -8.10 -6.82 -1.55
C ILE A 133 -8.22 -5.90 -2.76
N CYS A 134 -7.10 -5.45 -3.29
CA CYS A 134 -7.02 -4.66 -4.51
C CYS A 134 -6.35 -5.52 -5.61
N PRO A 135 -7.11 -6.19 -6.49
CA PRO A 135 -6.53 -7.00 -7.55
C PRO A 135 -5.70 -6.11 -8.49
N LEU A 136 -4.51 -6.59 -8.86
CA LEU A 136 -3.68 -5.89 -9.84
C LEU A 136 -4.15 -6.27 -11.25
N PRO A 137 -4.16 -5.31 -12.20
CA PRO A 137 -4.44 -5.62 -13.59
C PRO A 137 -3.32 -6.51 -14.12
N MET A 138 -3.60 -7.81 -14.23
CA MET A 138 -2.75 -8.70 -15.02
C MET A 138 -3.06 -8.38 -16.48
N GLY A 139 -2.04 -8.07 -17.27
CA GLY A 139 -2.16 -8.07 -18.72
C GLY A 139 -2.76 -9.40 -19.15
N LYS A 140 -3.73 -9.38 -20.07
CA LYS A 140 -4.14 -10.61 -20.74
C LYS A 140 -2.92 -11.07 -21.55
N GLU A 141 -2.21 -12.08 -21.04
CA GLU A 141 -1.32 -12.86 -21.90
C GLU A 141 -2.24 -13.67 -22.81
N GLU A 142 -2.29 -13.25 -24.09
CA GLU A 142 -2.79 -14.07 -25.20
C GLU A 142 -1.80 -15.19 -25.54
#